data_AF-A0A2N6RWR0-F1
#
_entry.id   AF-A0A2N6RWR0-F1
#
_cell.length_a   1.000
_cell.length_b   1.000
_cell.length_c   1.000
_cell.angle_alpha   90.00
_cell.angle_beta   90.00
_cell.angle_gamma   90.00
#
_symmetry.space_group_name_H-M   'P 1'
#
loop_
_entity.id
_entity.type
_entity.pdbx_description
1 polymer ?
#
loop_
_entity_poly.entity_id
_entity_poly.type
_entity_poly.pdbx_seq_one_letter_code
_entity_poly.pdbx_strand_id
1 'polypeptide(L)'
;MIRWPRKTKQTFFAAIDAIAVVALIFPLSACGSANGNTRAGHMDGRINVVTTTGVLRDMVANVAGDAANVSSIVPDNADPHSYEPRLRSIRDVVYADVAFSNYMMLEEHGVITALDANLRKGVPNVELAEESVKHAADIIPMVEDVSLDTIWLGLATERMAAQVGAEAATVKSSEESQNSKSSEESQSSTSSQSSQSNAPSTVTKEGRASVIKPNAYNMKRSDRIRLTATKVKGPGALFAYLTGTFGSVETYVNSANGISDEDHVDLPADAHTHLSWAFSKPGEYTLDWHADILDAQGARVASLGNTRMRFAVGVNAQKVAKNRKARVVLNKGHADLAYDLASHGFMYRVDTLQEKRSAAPKRVYYKPQDVVVEVPTNALKEIPAEQGYRFLGAAREKLYQLPQAVLGKHVHGDIDPHLWQSVKNGIAYVRTIADRLCEVDPKNARKYRANADRYINKLLDVDAYMRKKVASIPKERRNLVTTHDAFAYLGKAYGVNIAGFVTINPSSEPSVQDRRRLSQILRDLEIPAVFLEPNLISRSSVLKELAAEAHVKVCPIYGDAFDAKVRTYADMMRANADSLAKCLK
;
A
#
# COMPACT_ATOMS: atom_id res chain seq x y z
N MET A 1 -64.69 0.24 -43.93
CA MET A 1 -64.52 1.49 -44.70
C MET A 1 -63.21 1.40 -45.50
N ILE A 2 -63.32 1.38 -46.84
CA ILE A 2 -62.45 2.07 -47.82
C ILE A 2 -60.93 1.74 -47.73
N ARG A 3 -60.24 1.09 -48.68
CA ARG A 3 -60.27 1.17 -50.15
C ARG A 3 -59.50 -0.02 -50.80
N TRP A 4 -60.03 -0.49 -51.93
CA TRP A 4 -59.39 -1.26 -53.03
C TRP A 4 -58.73 -0.27 -54.04
N PRO A 5 -58.09 -0.67 -55.17
CA PRO A 5 -57.07 -1.69 -55.45
C PRO A 5 -55.98 -1.24 -56.51
N ARG A 6 -55.18 -2.23 -56.92
CA ARG A 6 -54.14 -2.31 -58.00
C ARG A 6 -54.57 -1.90 -59.42
N LYS A 7 -53.58 -1.56 -60.28
CA LYS A 7 -53.32 -2.10 -61.65
C LYS A 7 -51.80 -2.02 -61.97
N THR A 8 -51.01 -3.05 -62.34
CA THR A 8 -50.88 -3.90 -63.57
C THR A 8 -50.77 -3.09 -64.87
N LYS A 9 -49.95 -3.39 -65.91
CA LYS A 9 -49.02 -4.46 -66.40
C LYS A 9 -48.22 -3.81 -67.58
N GLN A 10 -47.09 -4.31 -68.09
CA GLN A 10 -46.94 -5.26 -69.25
C GLN A 10 -45.42 -5.28 -69.61
N THR A 11 -44.66 -6.39 -69.54
CA THR A 11 -44.42 -7.51 -70.49
C THR A 11 -43.81 -7.14 -71.86
N PHE A 12 -42.62 -7.69 -72.23
CA PHE A 12 -42.48 -8.73 -73.28
C PHE A 12 -41.02 -9.17 -73.63
N PHE A 13 -40.86 -10.51 -73.83
CA PHE A 13 -39.92 -11.34 -74.65
C PHE A 13 -38.38 -11.18 -74.55
N ALA A 14 -37.49 -12.14 -74.86
CA ALA A 14 -37.38 -13.62 -74.81
C ALA A 14 -35.97 -14.03 -75.34
N ALA A 15 -35.55 -15.28 -75.07
CA ALA A 15 -34.54 -16.12 -75.77
C ALA A 15 -33.03 -15.84 -75.52
N ILE A 16 -32.23 -16.77 -74.96
CA ILE A 16 -31.56 -18.01 -75.47
C ILE A 16 -30.06 -17.74 -75.74
N ASP A 17 -29.18 -18.46 -75.04
CA ASP A 17 -28.00 -19.22 -75.51
C ASP A 17 -26.77 -19.24 -74.59
N ALA A 18 -26.12 -20.41 -74.62
CA ALA A 18 -25.02 -20.90 -73.80
C ALA A 18 -23.65 -20.25 -74.07
N ILE A 19 -22.67 -20.43 -73.15
CA ILE A 19 -21.34 -21.04 -73.43
C ILE A 19 -20.37 -20.93 -72.22
N ALA A 20 -19.74 -22.08 -71.93
CA ALA A 20 -18.42 -22.37 -71.37
C ALA A 20 -18.03 -22.03 -69.91
N VAL A 21 -17.98 -23.10 -69.12
CA VAL A 21 -16.98 -23.37 -68.08
C VAL A 21 -15.59 -23.52 -68.70
N VAL A 22 -14.59 -22.77 -68.22
CA VAL A 22 -13.17 -23.12 -68.37
C VAL A 22 -12.50 -22.96 -67.01
N ALA A 23 -12.10 -24.09 -66.45
CA ALA A 23 -11.15 -24.18 -65.35
C ALA A 23 -9.75 -23.84 -65.87
N LEU A 24 -8.98 -23.08 -65.09
CA LEU A 24 -7.53 -22.98 -65.28
C LEU A 24 -6.83 -23.05 -63.91
N ILE A 25 -5.95 -24.03 -63.83
CA ILE A 25 -5.17 -24.47 -62.69
C ILE A 25 -3.76 -23.87 -62.83
N PHE A 26 -3.13 -23.61 -61.66
CA PHE A 26 -1.69 -23.48 -61.33
C PHE A 26 -1.10 -22.06 -61.15
N PRO A 27 -0.07 -21.87 -60.27
CA PRO A 27 0.47 -22.77 -59.23
C PRO A 27 0.62 -22.14 -57.83
N LEU A 28 0.53 -23.01 -56.83
CA LEU A 28 1.13 -22.85 -55.51
C LEU A 28 2.65 -22.65 -55.65
N SER A 29 3.16 -21.49 -55.22
CA SER A 29 4.54 -21.36 -54.76
C SER A 29 4.53 -21.32 -53.24
N ALA A 30 4.84 -22.46 -52.65
CA ALA A 30 5.22 -22.60 -51.25
C ALA A 30 6.71 -22.96 -51.20
N CYS A 31 7.49 -22.08 -50.55
CA CYS A 31 8.75 -22.31 -49.83
C CYS A 31 9.27 -20.91 -49.45
N GLY A 32 9.50 -20.51 -48.20
CA GLY A 32 9.43 -21.18 -46.92
C GLY A 32 9.93 -20.23 -45.83
N SER A 33 9.78 -20.68 -44.58
CA SER A 33 10.39 -20.17 -43.34
C SER A 33 9.56 -19.21 -42.45
N ALA A 34 9.34 -19.74 -41.25
CA ALA A 34 9.06 -19.09 -39.96
C ALA A 34 7.60 -18.68 -39.65
N ASN A 35 7.03 -19.42 -38.70
CA ASN A 35 5.94 -19.03 -37.81
C ASN A 35 5.98 -17.54 -37.45
N GLY A 36 5.15 -16.74 -38.12
CA GLY A 36 4.84 -15.39 -37.74
C GLY A 36 3.45 -15.34 -37.14
N ASN A 37 3.34 -15.46 -35.81
CA ASN A 37 2.24 -14.84 -35.09
C ASN A 37 2.34 -13.33 -35.33
N THR A 38 1.70 -12.83 -36.38
CA THR A 38 1.58 -11.40 -36.61
C THR A 38 0.70 -10.83 -35.50
N ARG A 39 1.37 -10.32 -34.46
CA ARG A 39 0.77 -9.56 -33.36
C ARG A 39 -0.07 -8.44 -33.96
N ALA A 40 -1.39 -8.56 -33.86
CA ALA A 40 -2.33 -7.49 -34.16
C ALA A 40 -2.12 -6.36 -33.12
N GLY A 41 -1.16 -5.47 -33.38
CA GLY A 41 -0.77 -4.40 -32.45
C GLY A 41 0.48 -3.60 -32.84
N HIS A 42 1.34 -4.12 -33.73
CA HIS A 42 2.58 -3.45 -34.15
C HIS A 42 2.52 -3.03 -35.62
N MET A 43 1.83 -1.94 -35.96
CA MET A 43 1.90 -1.42 -37.34
C MET A 43 3.18 -0.65 -37.64
N ASP A 44 3.99 -0.34 -36.62
CA ASP A 44 5.20 0.50 -36.71
C ASP A 44 6.46 -0.13 -36.09
N GLY A 45 6.37 -1.39 -35.61
CA GLY A 45 7.48 -2.08 -34.95
C GLY A 45 7.78 -1.65 -33.51
N ARG A 46 6.99 -0.77 -32.89
CA ARG A 46 7.13 -0.33 -31.49
C ARG A 46 6.33 -1.21 -30.55
N ILE A 47 6.85 -1.47 -29.35
CA ILE A 47 6.07 -2.15 -28.30
C ILE A 47 5.07 -1.20 -27.64
N ASN A 48 3.94 -1.72 -27.17
CA ASN A 48 2.97 -0.94 -26.40
C ASN A 48 3.20 -1.18 -24.90
N VAL A 49 3.41 -0.10 -24.17
CA VAL A 49 3.67 -0.13 -22.72
C VAL A 49 2.57 0.64 -22.01
N VAL A 50 1.96 0.00 -21.02
CA VAL A 50 0.99 0.65 -20.14
C VAL A 50 1.62 0.87 -18.78
N THR A 51 1.34 2.01 -18.18
CA THR A 51 1.74 2.35 -16.82
C THR A 51 0.51 2.66 -15.97
N THR A 52 0.57 2.50 -14.66
CA THR A 52 -0.57 2.87 -13.80
C THR A 52 -0.69 4.37 -13.62
N THR A 53 0.43 5.09 -13.41
CA THR A 53 0.44 6.52 -13.13
C THR A 53 1.27 7.34 -14.14
N GLY A 54 0.97 8.64 -14.22
CA GLY A 54 1.71 9.58 -15.07
C GLY A 54 3.21 9.70 -14.71
N VAL A 55 3.55 9.55 -13.42
CA VAL A 55 4.95 9.54 -12.94
C VAL A 55 5.72 8.38 -13.56
N LEU A 56 5.14 7.18 -13.51
CA LEU A 56 5.74 5.99 -14.12
C LEU A 56 5.80 6.12 -15.63
N ARG A 57 4.74 6.64 -16.27
CA ARG A 57 4.70 6.92 -17.71
C ARG A 57 5.90 7.77 -18.16
N ASP A 58 6.21 8.86 -17.44
CA ASP A 58 7.36 9.72 -17.78
C ASP A 58 8.68 8.97 -17.67
N MET A 59 8.91 8.24 -16.57
CA MET A 59 10.14 7.46 -16.40
C MET A 59 10.30 6.40 -17.51
N VAL A 60 9.22 5.67 -17.79
CA VAL A 60 9.19 4.64 -18.85
C VAL A 60 9.41 5.26 -20.23
N ALA A 61 8.77 6.39 -20.54
CA ALA A 61 8.96 7.08 -21.82
C ALA A 61 10.40 7.58 -22.01
N ASN A 62 11.06 8.06 -20.95
CA ASN A 62 12.47 8.46 -21.02
C ASN A 62 13.41 7.27 -21.32
N VAL A 63 13.12 6.08 -20.79
CA VAL A 63 13.91 4.86 -21.06
C VAL A 63 13.58 4.29 -22.43
N ALA A 64 12.31 4.13 -22.76
CA ALA A 64 11.86 3.49 -23.98
C ALA A 64 12.14 4.33 -25.23
N GLY A 65 12.06 5.66 -25.12
CA GLY A 65 12.18 6.58 -26.24
C GLY A 65 11.16 6.27 -27.35
N ASP A 66 11.58 6.39 -28.60
CA ASP A 66 10.79 6.10 -29.80
C ASP A 66 10.60 4.59 -30.09
N ALA A 67 11.16 3.69 -29.27
CA ALA A 67 10.98 2.25 -29.44
C ALA A 67 9.69 1.71 -28.80
N ALA A 68 8.94 2.54 -28.06
CA ALA A 68 7.67 2.14 -27.47
C ALA A 68 6.61 3.25 -27.54
N ASN A 69 5.34 2.84 -27.57
CA ASN A 69 4.21 3.69 -27.26
C ASN A 69 3.88 3.52 -25.77
N VAL A 70 3.98 4.60 -24.98
CA VAL A 70 3.77 4.54 -23.52
C VAL A 70 2.51 5.30 -23.13
N SER A 71 1.56 4.63 -22.50
CA SER A 71 0.33 5.23 -21.96
C SER A 71 0.20 5.03 -20.45
N SER A 72 -0.70 5.78 -19.82
CA SER A 72 -1.02 5.65 -18.39
C SER A 72 -2.50 5.37 -18.20
N ILE A 73 -2.86 4.49 -17.27
CA ILE A 73 -4.25 4.22 -16.88
C ILE A 73 -4.83 5.45 -16.17
N VAL A 74 -4.13 5.94 -15.15
CA VAL A 74 -4.48 7.17 -14.43
C VAL A 74 -3.96 8.36 -15.23
N PRO A 75 -4.82 9.27 -15.71
CA PRO A 75 -4.41 10.42 -16.49
C PRO A 75 -3.68 11.45 -15.62
N ASP A 76 -2.96 12.36 -16.27
CA ASP A 76 -2.39 13.53 -15.59
C ASP A 76 -3.52 14.29 -14.85
N ASN A 77 -3.20 14.84 -13.68
CA ASN A 77 -4.12 15.54 -12.77
C ASN A 77 -5.20 14.67 -12.08
N ALA A 78 -5.20 13.33 -12.28
CA ALA A 78 -6.04 12.43 -11.50
C ALA A 78 -5.25 11.81 -10.33
N ASP A 79 -5.98 11.48 -9.27
CA ASP A 79 -5.47 10.87 -8.04
C ASP A 79 -5.48 9.33 -8.17
N PRO A 80 -4.33 8.65 -8.11
CA PRO A 80 -4.27 7.18 -8.23
C PRO A 80 -4.97 6.46 -7.07
N HIS A 81 -5.17 7.11 -5.92
CA HIS A 81 -5.81 6.55 -4.73
C HIS A 81 -7.35 6.44 -4.83
N SER A 82 -7.96 7.03 -5.87
CA SER A 82 -9.42 6.95 -6.11
C SER A 82 -9.84 6.87 -7.57
N TYR A 83 -8.90 6.65 -8.48
CA TYR A 83 -9.20 6.68 -9.91
C TYR A 83 -9.95 5.42 -10.37
N GLU A 84 -11.11 5.64 -11.01
CA GLU A 84 -11.83 4.57 -11.71
C GLU A 84 -11.39 4.48 -13.18
N PRO A 85 -10.86 3.34 -13.66
CA PRO A 85 -10.42 3.17 -15.03
C PRO A 85 -11.51 3.34 -16.07
N ARG A 86 -11.16 3.96 -17.21
CA ARG A 86 -12.07 4.11 -18.36
C ARG A 86 -11.93 2.94 -19.33
N LEU A 87 -12.97 2.67 -20.13
CA LEU A 87 -12.95 1.65 -21.20
C LEU A 87 -11.77 1.79 -22.18
N ARG A 88 -11.35 3.03 -22.46
CA ARG A 88 -10.17 3.28 -23.30
C ARG A 88 -8.89 2.76 -22.64
N SER A 89 -8.71 2.99 -21.34
CA SER A 89 -7.55 2.49 -20.59
C SER A 89 -7.52 0.96 -20.59
N ILE A 90 -8.69 0.32 -20.42
CA ILE A 90 -8.81 -1.15 -20.52
C ILE A 90 -8.35 -1.67 -21.89
N ARG A 91 -8.77 -1.00 -22.97
CA ARG A 91 -8.31 -1.35 -24.33
C ARG A 91 -6.79 -1.27 -24.44
N ASP A 92 -6.18 -0.23 -23.90
CA ASP A 92 -4.72 -0.05 -23.96
C ASP A 92 -4.00 -1.17 -23.17
N VAL A 93 -4.56 -1.63 -22.04
CA VAL A 93 -4.07 -2.80 -21.27
C VAL A 93 -4.13 -4.08 -22.11
N VAL A 94 -5.23 -4.33 -22.81
CA VAL A 94 -5.40 -5.54 -23.66
C VAL A 94 -4.32 -5.64 -24.75
N TYR A 95 -3.91 -4.50 -25.32
CA TYR A 95 -2.89 -4.44 -26.37
C TYR A 95 -1.46 -4.24 -25.86
N ALA A 96 -1.25 -4.17 -24.54
CA ALA A 96 0.08 -3.98 -23.95
C ALA A 96 0.97 -5.21 -24.14
N ASP A 97 2.26 -4.97 -24.34
CA ASP A 97 3.33 -5.97 -24.36
C ASP A 97 4.10 -6.03 -23.03
N VAL A 98 3.93 -5.00 -22.19
CA VAL A 98 4.35 -4.95 -20.79
C VAL A 98 3.56 -3.87 -20.06
N ALA A 99 3.26 -4.12 -18.80
CA ALA A 99 2.69 -3.14 -17.88
C ALA A 99 3.69 -2.79 -16.76
N PHE A 100 3.66 -1.53 -16.30
CA PHE A 100 4.39 -1.10 -15.10
C PHE A 100 3.41 -0.49 -14.08
N SER A 101 3.36 -1.07 -12.90
CA SER A 101 2.62 -0.56 -11.74
C SER A 101 3.59 -0.07 -10.67
N ASN A 102 3.14 0.82 -9.77
CA ASN A 102 3.91 1.17 -8.60
C ASN A 102 3.80 0.04 -7.58
N TYR A 103 2.57 -0.40 -7.33
CA TYR A 103 2.23 -1.36 -6.29
C TYR A 103 2.43 -0.79 -4.87
N MET A 104 2.43 -1.63 -3.82
CA MET A 104 2.42 -1.23 -2.40
C MET A 104 1.16 -0.46 -1.98
N MET A 105 0.00 -0.82 -2.54
CA MET A 105 -1.30 -0.18 -2.25
C MET A 105 -1.37 1.32 -2.62
N LEU A 106 -0.56 1.77 -3.59
CA LEU A 106 -0.73 3.11 -4.16
C LEU A 106 -2.04 3.22 -4.97
N GLU A 107 -2.18 2.32 -5.93
CA GLU A 107 -3.28 2.39 -6.87
C GLU A 107 -4.56 1.85 -6.25
N GLU A 108 -5.67 2.54 -6.51
CA GLU A 108 -6.97 2.04 -6.09
C GLU A 108 -7.27 0.67 -6.73
N HIS A 109 -8.00 -0.17 -5.99
CA HIS A 109 -8.22 -1.57 -6.35
C HIS A 109 -8.81 -1.75 -7.77
N GLY A 110 -9.63 -0.79 -8.23
CA GLY A 110 -10.17 -0.78 -9.59
C GLY A 110 -9.08 -0.68 -10.67
N VAL A 111 -8.01 0.08 -10.44
CA VAL A 111 -6.86 0.20 -11.36
C VAL A 111 -6.10 -1.12 -11.44
N ILE A 112 -5.82 -1.75 -10.30
CA ILE A 112 -5.11 -3.04 -10.25
C ILE A 112 -5.95 -4.14 -10.91
N THR A 113 -7.26 -4.16 -10.64
CA THR A 113 -8.20 -5.10 -11.26
C THR A 113 -8.27 -4.92 -12.77
N ALA A 114 -8.36 -3.68 -13.25
CA ALA A 114 -8.35 -3.39 -14.68
C ALA A 114 -7.07 -3.88 -15.36
N LEU A 115 -5.93 -3.82 -14.67
CA LEU A 115 -4.67 -4.37 -15.16
C LEU A 115 -4.69 -5.90 -15.18
N ASP A 116 -4.87 -6.54 -14.02
CA ASP A 116 -4.75 -7.99 -13.84
C ASP A 116 -5.81 -8.80 -14.63
N ALA A 117 -7.02 -8.25 -14.80
CA ALA A 117 -8.10 -8.92 -15.50
C ALA A 117 -7.97 -8.85 -17.04
N ASN A 118 -7.31 -7.81 -17.56
CA ASN A 118 -7.28 -7.53 -19.01
C ASN A 118 -5.91 -7.73 -19.64
N LEU A 119 -4.84 -7.81 -18.86
CA LEU A 119 -3.51 -8.08 -19.38
C LEU A 119 -3.46 -9.50 -19.96
N ARG A 120 -2.94 -9.62 -21.19
CA ARG A 120 -2.87 -10.92 -21.88
C ARG A 120 -1.97 -11.89 -21.10
N LYS A 121 -2.34 -13.18 -21.10
CA LYS A 121 -1.54 -14.23 -20.45
C LYS A 121 -0.10 -14.22 -20.97
N GLY A 122 0.87 -14.17 -20.05
CA GLY A 122 2.30 -14.15 -20.36
C GLY A 122 2.89 -12.77 -20.63
N VAL A 123 2.07 -11.71 -20.67
CA VAL A 123 2.56 -10.32 -20.66
C VAL A 123 2.92 -9.95 -19.22
N PRO A 124 4.12 -9.41 -18.95
CA PRO A 124 4.53 -9.05 -17.60
C PRO A 124 3.83 -7.78 -17.10
N ASN A 125 3.38 -7.82 -15.85
CA ASN A 125 3.09 -6.64 -15.01
C ASN A 125 4.27 -6.46 -14.04
N VAL A 126 5.03 -5.38 -14.21
CA VAL A 126 6.23 -5.07 -13.42
C VAL A 126 5.86 -4.15 -12.28
N GLU A 127 6.05 -4.61 -11.04
CA GLU A 127 5.75 -3.88 -9.80
C GLU A 127 7.00 -3.07 -9.37
N LEU A 128 7.07 -1.80 -9.73
CA LEU A 128 8.30 -1.02 -9.60
C LEU A 128 8.74 -0.79 -8.16
N ALA A 129 7.83 -0.58 -7.20
CA ALA A 129 8.20 -0.37 -5.81
C ALA A 129 8.92 -1.58 -5.23
N GLU A 130 8.38 -2.78 -5.46
CA GLU A 130 8.98 -4.03 -4.98
C GLU A 130 10.25 -4.40 -5.75
N GLU A 131 10.20 -4.37 -7.07
CA GLU A 131 11.32 -4.83 -7.89
C GLU A 131 12.54 -3.91 -7.79
N SER A 132 12.35 -2.62 -7.56
CA SER A 132 13.44 -1.64 -7.51
C SER A 132 14.37 -1.81 -6.32
N VAL A 133 13.99 -2.59 -5.31
CA VAL A 133 14.87 -2.99 -4.19
C VAL A 133 16.13 -3.70 -4.71
N LYS A 134 16.05 -4.42 -5.83
CA LYS A 134 17.22 -5.04 -6.49
C LYS A 134 18.27 -4.01 -6.93
N HIS A 135 17.85 -2.76 -7.15
CA HIS A 135 18.71 -1.63 -7.47
C HIS A 135 18.88 -0.67 -6.29
N ALA A 136 18.75 -1.17 -5.07
CA ALA A 136 18.96 -0.45 -3.81
C ALA A 136 18.01 0.75 -3.60
N ALA A 137 16.75 0.61 -4.03
CA ALA A 137 15.68 1.47 -3.56
C ALA A 137 15.54 1.34 -2.03
N ASP A 138 15.45 2.46 -1.34
CA ASP A 138 15.12 2.49 0.08
C ASP A 138 13.61 2.31 0.24
N ILE A 139 13.20 1.56 1.26
CA ILE A 139 11.80 1.39 1.68
C ILE A 139 11.60 2.02 3.06
N ILE A 140 10.47 2.68 3.26
CA ILE A 140 10.02 3.18 4.56
C ILE A 140 8.77 2.36 4.94
N PRO A 141 8.82 1.57 6.04
CA PRO A 141 7.61 0.95 6.55
C PRO A 141 6.67 2.04 7.06
N MET A 142 5.37 1.88 6.83
CA MET A 142 4.39 2.68 7.55
C MET A 142 4.47 2.30 9.03
N VAL A 143 4.77 3.29 9.87
CA VAL A 143 4.77 3.14 11.32
C VAL A 143 3.52 3.84 11.82
N GLU A 144 2.58 3.04 12.26
CA GLU A 144 1.40 3.53 12.95
C GLU A 144 1.75 4.08 14.33
N ASP A 145 1.01 5.07 14.82
CA ASP A 145 1.32 5.73 16.08
C ASP A 145 1.23 4.73 17.24
N VAL A 146 2.40 4.26 17.66
CA VAL A 146 2.60 3.27 18.71
C VAL A 146 2.44 3.85 20.11
N SER A 147 2.23 5.16 20.28
CA SER A 147 2.18 5.84 21.59
C SER A 147 0.87 5.67 22.37
N LEU A 148 -0.05 4.83 21.88
CA LEU A 148 -1.38 4.65 22.45
C LEU A 148 -1.35 3.85 23.77
N ASP A 149 -1.98 4.42 24.81
CA ASP A 149 -2.16 3.82 26.15
C ASP A 149 -3.13 2.62 26.18
N THR A 150 -3.83 2.37 25.07
CA THR A 150 -4.68 1.21 24.83
C THR A 150 -4.29 0.61 23.47
N ILE A 151 -4.33 -0.71 23.34
CA ILE A 151 -3.98 -1.40 22.10
C ILE A 151 -4.84 -0.91 20.92
N TRP A 152 -4.19 -0.55 19.82
CA TRP A 152 -4.81 -0.37 18.52
C TRP A 152 -4.73 -1.69 17.76
N LEU A 153 -5.90 -2.28 17.49
CA LEU A 153 -6.01 -3.64 16.97
C LEU A 153 -6.57 -3.64 15.56
N GLY A 154 -5.85 -4.26 14.62
CA GLY A 154 -6.27 -4.46 13.26
C GLY A 154 -6.32 -5.92 12.82
N LEU A 155 -6.63 -6.09 11.54
CA LEU A 155 -6.54 -7.34 10.80
C LEU A 155 -5.61 -7.11 9.62
N ALA A 156 -4.77 -8.11 9.33
CA ALA A 156 -3.76 -7.99 8.28
C ALA A 156 -3.67 -9.24 7.41
N THR A 157 -3.01 -9.08 6.28
CA THR A 157 -2.50 -10.17 5.46
C THR A 157 -1.05 -9.85 5.13
N GLU A 158 -0.20 -10.87 5.10
CA GLU A 158 1.21 -10.69 4.80
C GLU A 158 1.72 -11.81 3.89
N ARG A 159 2.76 -11.51 3.12
CA ARG A 159 3.61 -12.49 2.45
C ARG A 159 4.99 -12.41 3.08
N MET A 160 5.24 -13.04 4.24
CA MET A 160 6.57 -12.99 4.86
C MET A 160 7.51 -14.11 4.41
N ALA A 161 8.74 -13.82 3.97
CA ALA A 161 9.75 -14.86 3.84
C ALA A 161 10.13 -15.30 5.26
N ALA A 162 9.94 -16.59 5.56
CA ALA A 162 10.19 -17.26 6.82
C ALA A 162 11.25 -16.57 7.71
N GLN A 163 10.80 -15.77 8.68
CA GLN A 163 11.57 -15.44 9.89
C GLN A 163 10.91 -16.09 11.10
N VAL A 164 10.87 -17.42 11.12
CA VAL A 164 10.61 -18.16 12.36
C VAL A 164 11.52 -19.39 12.38
N GLY A 165 12.65 -19.30 13.08
CA GLY A 165 13.52 -20.47 13.27
C GLY A 165 14.74 -20.32 14.19
N ALA A 166 15.31 -19.13 14.41
CA ALA A 166 16.68 -19.06 14.98
C ALA A 166 16.85 -18.35 16.33
N GLU A 167 15.80 -17.91 17.04
CA GLU A 167 15.97 -17.22 18.34
C GLU A 167 15.32 -17.96 19.54
N ALA A 168 14.89 -19.21 19.38
CA ALA A 168 14.37 -20.03 20.50
C ALA A 168 15.41 -21.02 21.08
N ALA A 169 16.64 -21.06 20.57
CA ALA A 169 17.64 -22.07 20.95
C ALA A 169 18.77 -21.58 21.89
N THR A 170 18.87 -20.28 22.20
CA THR A 170 20.05 -19.73 22.89
C THR A 170 19.85 -19.33 24.36
N VAL A 171 18.79 -19.82 25.02
CA VAL A 171 18.59 -19.63 26.48
C VAL A 171 18.75 -20.94 27.28
N LYS A 172 19.27 -22.01 26.64
CA LYS A 172 19.63 -23.26 27.34
C LYS A 172 21.12 -23.58 27.17
N SER A 173 21.99 -22.79 27.78
CA SER A 173 23.36 -23.25 28.12
C SER A 173 24.10 -22.36 29.13
N SER A 174 23.45 -21.44 29.85
CA SER A 174 24.14 -20.56 30.82
C SER A 174 23.91 -20.94 32.29
N GLU A 175 23.40 -22.15 32.57
CA GLU A 175 23.29 -22.71 33.92
C GLU A 175 23.91 -24.11 33.94
N GLU A 176 25.21 -24.22 33.69
CA GLU A 176 26.04 -25.35 34.15
C GLU A 176 27.52 -25.06 33.83
N SER A 177 28.19 -24.37 34.75
CA SER A 177 29.65 -24.49 35.01
C SER A 177 30.09 -23.43 36.03
N GLN A 178 29.62 -23.56 37.26
CA GLN A 178 30.39 -23.10 38.42
C GLN A 178 30.96 -24.34 39.11
N ASN A 179 32.20 -24.72 38.81
CA ASN A 179 33.11 -25.26 39.83
C ASN A 179 34.57 -25.40 39.39
N SER A 180 35.46 -25.15 40.35
CA SER A 180 36.94 -25.29 40.37
C SER A 180 37.75 -24.22 39.61
N LYS A 181 38.42 -23.25 40.25
CA LYS A 181 39.53 -23.19 41.24
C LYS A 181 40.95 -23.13 40.62
N SER A 182 41.64 -22.02 40.97
CA SER A 182 43.10 -21.80 41.19
C SER A 182 44.06 -22.06 40.01
N SER A 183 45.12 -21.29 39.74
CA SER A 183 46.08 -20.56 40.58
C SER A 183 46.96 -19.62 39.71
N GLU A 184 47.52 -18.56 40.32
CA GLU A 184 48.88 -17.95 40.20
C GLU A 184 49.63 -17.98 38.83
N GLU A 185 50.38 -16.98 38.34
CA GLU A 185 51.19 -15.93 38.97
C GLU A 185 51.76 -14.95 37.90
N SER A 186 52.10 -13.72 38.31
CA SER A 186 53.18 -12.82 37.82
C SER A 186 53.14 -12.21 36.38
N GLN A 187 52.92 -10.89 36.24
CA GLN A 187 53.91 -9.78 36.06
C GLN A 187 54.50 -9.69 34.62
N SER A 188 54.67 -8.55 33.94
CA SER A 188 54.52 -7.12 34.22
C SER A 188 54.41 -6.29 32.91
N SER A 189 53.86 -5.05 33.03
CA SER A 189 54.21 -3.78 32.33
C SER A 189 54.25 -3.76 30.79
N THR A 190 53.72 -2.80 30.01
CA THR A 190 53.14 -1.43 30.10
C THR A 190 52.82 -1.13 28.61
N SER A 191 51.77 -0.47 28.14
CA SER A 191 51.28 0.87 28.46
C SER A 191 49.90 1.07 27.80
N SER A 192 49.05 1.80 28.51
CA SER A 192 47.72 2.27 28.18
C SER A 192 47.60 3.17 26.94
N GLN A 193 46.56 2.95 26.13
CA GLN A 193 45.56 4.00 25.87
C GLN A 193 44.21 3.39 25.46
N SER A 194 43.18 3.97 26.05
CA SER A 194 41.80 3.55 26.14
C SER A 194 40.96 3.93 24.92
N SER A 195 40.12 2.99 24.45
CA SER A 195 38.67 3.18 24.26
C SER A 195 38.09 1.91 23.65
N GLN A 196 37.67 0.97 24.49
CA GLN A 196 36.91 -0.20 24.07
C GLN A 196 35.51 0.24 23.61
N SER A 197 35.30 0.17 22.30
CA SER A 197 34.01 0.02 21.67
C SER A 197 33.41 -1.34 22.08
N ASN A 198 32.40 -1.35 22.93
CA ASN A 198 31.55 -2.52 23.13
C ASN A 198 30.10 -2.09 22.93
N ALA A 199 29.67 -2.11 21.67
CA ALA A 199 28.26 -2.15 21.32
C ALA A 199 27.87 -3.63 21.16
N PRO A 200 26.83 -4.13 21.85
CA PRO A 200 26.16 -5.34 21.41
C PRO A 200 25.40 -4.98 20.13
N SER A 201 25.92 -5.48 19.01
CA SER A 201 25.41 -5.30 17.67
C SER A 201 24.42 -6.40 17.30
N THR A 202 23.21 -6.02 16.89
CA THR A 202 22.44 -6.73 15.85
C THR A 202 21.69 -5.72 14.99
N VAL A 203 22.44 -5.09 14.09
CA VAL A 203 21.93 -4.46 12.86
C VAL A 203 22.59 -5.23 11.74
N THR A 204 21.81 -5.87 10.86
CA THR A 204 22.37 -6.43 9.62
C THR A 204 22.97 -5.26 8.82
N LYS A 205 24.22 -5.41 8.39
CA LYS A 205 25.08 -4.32 7.88
C LYS A 205 24.67 -3.74 6.52
N GLU A 206 23.51 -4.10 6.02
CA GLU A 206 22.96 -3.58 4.78
C GLU A 206 21.47 -3.40 5.00
N GLY A 207 20.96 -2.17 4.86
CA GLY A 207 19.53 -1.87 4.84
C GLY A 207 18.81 -2.45 3.62
N ARG A 208 19.12 -3.69 3.25
CA ARG A 208 18.44 -4.46 2.22
C ARG A 208 17.22 -5.08 2.87
N ALA A 209 16.05 -4.51 2.58
CA ALA A 209 14.83 -5.30 2.58
C ALA A 209 15.09 -6.51 1.68
N SER A 210 15.02 -7.72 2.23
CA SER A 210 14.99 -8.92 1.42
C SER A 210 13.75 -8.85 0.54
N VAL A 211 13.92 -8.92 -0.78
CA VAL A 211 12.81 -9.14 -1.73
C VAL A 211 12.17 -10.45 -1.32
N ILE A 212 11.00 -10.37 -0.71
CA ILE A 212 10.26 -11.53 -0.26
C ILE A 212 9.64 -12.15 -1.51
N LYS A 213 10.24 -13.25 -2.01
CA LYS A 213 9.55 -14.12 -2.95
C LYS A 213 8.97 -15.32 -2.23
N PRO A 214 7.64 -15.36 -1.99
CA PRO A 214 6.93 -16.60 -1.83
C PRO A 214 5.86 -16.67 -2.90
N ASN A 215 6.00 -17.63 -3.82
CA ASN A 215 4.86 -18.14 -4.61
C ASN A 215 3.92 -18.94 -3.69
N ALA A 216 3.54 -18.38 -2.53
CA ALA A 216 2.53 -18.98 -1.69
C ALA A 216 1.17 -18.67 -2.32
N TYR A 217 0.49 -19.72 -2.78
CA TYR A 217 -0.82 -19.70 -3.46
C TYR A 217 -0.91 -19.09 -4.86
N ASN A 218 0.15 -18.48 -5.41
CA ASN A 218 0.10 -17.85 -6.74
C ASN A 218 -1.06 -16.84 -6.87
N MET A 219 -1.37 -16.13 -5.77
CA MET A 219 -2.37 -15.07 -5.76
C MET A 219 -1.97 -13.93 -6.68
N LYS A 220 -2.90 -13.50 -7.53
CA LYS A 220 -2.81 -12.22 -8.24
C LYS A 220 -2.94 -11.07 -7.23
N ARG A 221 -2.57 -9.87 -7.64
CA ARG A 221 -2.68 -8.69 -6.77
C ARG A 221 -4.11 -8.17 -6.65
N SER A 222 -4.94 -8.44 -7.65
CA SER A 222 -6.39 -8.23 -7.61
C SER A 222 -7.16 -9.28 -6.79
N ASP A 223 -6.51 -10.38 -6.38
CA ASP A 223 -7.11 -11.36 -5.47
C ASP A 223 -7.15 -10.79 -4.03
N ARG A 224 -8.08 -11.29 -3.22
CA ARG A 224 -8.30 -10.85 -1.83
C ARG A 224 -8.27 -12.04 -0.89
N ILE A 225 -7.81 -11.83 0.33
CA ILE A 225 -8.03 -12.75 1.45
C ILE A 225 -9.26 -12.26 2.20
N ARG A 226 -10.27 -13.12 2.25
CA ARG A 226 -11.45 -12.92 3.08
C ARG A 226 -11.21 -13.54 4.44
N LEU A 227 -11.30 -12.74 5.49
CA LEU A 227 -11.37 -13.17 6.88
C LEU A 227 -12.84 -13.17 7.30
N THR A 228 -13.46 -14.34 7.46
CA THR A 228 -14.86 -14.48 7.87
C THR A 228 -14.95 -14.83 9.35
N ALA A 229 -15.70 -14.07 10.13
CA ALA A 229 -16.04 -14.42 11.49
C ALA A 229 -16.96 -15.64 11.45
N THR A 230 -16.61 -16.71 12.17
CA THR A 230 -17.38 -17.96 12.15
C THR A 230 -18.08 -18.23 13.49
N LYS A 231 -17.56 -17.65 14.58
CA LYS A 231 -18.13 -17.84 15.90
C LYS A 231 -17.71 -16.77 16.90
N VAL A 232 -18.66 -16.27 17.67
CA VAL A 232 -18.41 -15.45 18.85
C VAL A 232 -18.92 -16.18 20.10
N LYS A 233 -18.15 -16.12 21.19
CA LYS A 233 -18.61 -16.48 22.54
C LYS A 233 -18.22 -15.39 23.51
N GLY A 234 -19.10 -15.05 24.43
CA GLY A 234 -18.84 -14.08 25.49
C GLY A 234 -20.10 -13.77 26.30
N PRO A 235 -19.99 -12.95 27.34
CA PRO A 235 -21.10 -12.55 28.20
C PRO A 235 -22.12 -11.62 27.51
N GLY A 236 -21.73 -10.96 26.43
CA GLY A 236 -22.55 -10.04 25.64
C GLY A 236 -22.21 -10.10 24.15
N ALA A 237 -22.56 -9.03 23.43
CA ALA A 237 -22.27 -8.88 22.01
C ALA A 237 -20.84 -8.34 21.79
N LEU A 238 -20.27 -8.69 20.65
CA LEU A 238 -19.00 -8.21 20.11
C LEU A 238 -19.29 -7.58 18.74
N PHE A 239 -18.70 -6.40 18.51
CA PHE A 239 -18.82 -5.68 17.25
C PHE A 239 -17.44 -5.31 16.72
N ALA A 240 -17.28 -5.37 15.40
CA ALA A 240 -16.18 -4.77 14.66
C ALA A 240 -16.75 -3.92 13.54
N TYR A 241 -16.40 -2.64 13.48
CA TYR A 241 -16.97 -1.70 12.52
C TYR A 241 -16.01 -0.56 12.17
N LEU A 242 -16.33 0.20 11.13
CA LEU A 242 -15.65 1.44 10.79
C LEU A 242 -16.67 2.56 10.73
N THR A 243 -16.33 3.68 11.38
CA THR A 243 -17.04 4.94 11.19
C THR A 243 -16.36 5.72 10.07
N GLY A 244 -17.08 5.98 8.99
CA GLY A 244 -16.71 6.90 7.93
C GLY A 244 -16.75 8.35 8.38
N THR A 245 -16.10 9.24 7.62
CA THR A 245 -15.91 10.65 8.00
C THR A 245 -17.21 11.39 8.34
N PHE A 246 -18.31 11.08 7.65
CA PHE A 246 -19.63 11.70 7.88
C PHE A 246 -20.51 10.95 8.87
N GLY A 247 -19.94 10.03 9.65
CA GLY A 247 -20.66 9.22 10.62
C GLY A 247 -21.43 8.04 10.03
N SER A 248 -21.24 7.74 8.73
CA SER A 248 -21.71 6.47 8.16
C SER A 248 -20.97 5.32 8.84
N VAL A 249 -21.67 4.26 9.22
CA VAL A 249 -21.05 3.11 9.87
C VAL A 249 -21.12 1.90 8.95
N GLU A 250 -19.97 1.32 8.65
CA GLU A 250 -19.84 0.03 7.96
C GLU A 250 -19.52 -1.03 9.02
N THR A 251 -20.37 -2.04 9.14
CA THR A 251 -20.21 -3.09 10.14
C THR A 251 -19.57 -4.31 9.49
N TYR A 252 -18.52 -4.85 10.12
CA TYR A 252 -17.77 -6.01 9.64
C TYR A 252 -18.03 -7.26 10.48
N VAL A 253 -18.31 -7.08 11.78
CA VAL A 253 -18.78 -8.14 12.66
C VAL A 253 -19.87 -7.56 13.54
N ASN A 254 -21.02 -8.21 13.59
CA ASN A 254 -22.07 -7.93 14.54
C ASN A 254 -22.54 -9.24 15.18
N SER A 255 -22.10 -9.53 16.41
CA SER A 255 -22.52 -10.77 17.04
C SER A 255 -23.93 -10.68 17.66
N ALA A 256 -24.58 -9.51 17.66
CA ALA A 256 -25.89 -9.31 18.28
C ALA A 256 -27.06 -9.82 17.41
N ASN A 257 -26.90 -9.82 16.08
CA ASN A 257 -27.84 -10.40 15.11
C ASN A 257 -27.47 -11.83 14.69
N GLY A 258 -26.47 -12.43 15.33
CA GLY A 258 -25.90 -13.73 14.96
C GLY A 258 -24.75 -13.59 13.97
N ILE A 259 -23.88 -14.61 13.91
CA ILE A 259 -22.73 -14.63 12.99
C ILE A 259 -23.12 -15.36 11.70
N SER A 260 -22.74 -14.77 10.57
CA SER A 260 -23.04 -15.26 9.22
C SER A 260 -21.88 -14.99 8.25
N ASP A 261 -22.03 -15.39 6.99
CA ASP A 261 -21.04 -15.11 5.94
C ASP A 261 -20.94 -13.61 5.58
N GLU A 262 -21.88 -12.77 6.03
CA GLU A 262 -21.81 -11.31 5.89
C GLU A 262 -20.79 -10.68 6.86
N ASP A 263 -20.42 -11.39 7.93
CA ASP A 263 -19.46 -10.92 8.93
C ASP A 263 -18.02 -11.20 8.49
N HIS A 264 -17.54 -10.47 7.48
CA HIS A 264 -16.20 -10.69 6.92
C HIS A 264 -15.46 -9.39 6.62
N VAL A 265 -14.13 -9.50 6.54
CA VAL A 265 -13.23 -8.45 6.09
C VAL A 265 -12.42 -8.98 4.92
N ASP A 266 -12.43 -8.25 3.81
CA ASP A 266 -11.65 -8.60 2.63
C ASP A 266 -10.43 -7.69 2.53
N LEU A 267 -9.25 -8.28 2.54
CA LEU A 267 -7.98 -7.56 2.43
C LEU A 267 -7.20 -8.04 1.21
N PRO A 268 -6.63 -7.14 0.39
CA PRO A 268 -5.55 -7.50 -0.53
C PRO A 268 -4.41 -8.17 0.24
N ALA A 269 -3.50 -8.83 -0.47
CA ALA A 269 -2.27 -9.31 0.16
C ALA A 269 -1.33 -8.14 0.54
N ASP A 270 -0.57 -8.29 1.63
CA ASP A 270 0.36 -7.28 2.15
C ASP A 270 -0.36 -5.99 2.59
N ALA A 271 -1.59 -6.14 3.10
CA ALA A 271 -2.44 -5.05 3.50
C ALA A 271 -3.07 -5.32 4.86
N HIS A 272 -3.36 -4.25 5.57
CA HIS A 272 -4.05 -4.35 6.85
C HIS A 272 -5.06 -3.22 7.04
N THR A 273 -5.95 -3.41 8.00
CA THR A 273 -7.01 -2.47 8.33
C THR A 273 -7.28 -2.45 9.83
N HIS A 274 -7.63 -1.27 10.33
CA HIS A 274 -7.90 -1.04 11.74
C HIS A 274 -9.38 -0.83 12.02
N LEU A 275 -9.99 -1.78 12.74
CA LEU A 275 -11.41 -1.72 13.07
C LEU A 275 -11.64 -1.05 14.43
N SER A 276 -12.81 -0.43 14.60
CA SER A 276 -13.37 -0.16 15.93
C SER A 276 -13.87 -1.47 16.51
N TRP A 277 -13.34 -1.87 17.68
CA TRP A 277 -13.78 -3.06 18.41
C TRP A 277 -14.62 -2.66 19.61
N ALA A 278 -15.81 -3.23 19.75
CA ALA A 278 -16.79 -2.87 20.76
C ALA A 278 -17.39 -4.12 21.43
N PHE A 279 -17.63 -4.04 22.74
CA PHE A 279 -18.14 -5.15 23.54
C PHE A 279 -19.20 -4.66 24.52
N SER A 280 -20.38 -5.29 24.52
CA SER A 280 -21.51 -4.79 25.31
C SER A 280 -21.46 -5.12 26.81
N LYS A 281 -20.62 -6.09 27.23
CA LYS A 281 -20.50 -6.51 28.64
C LYS A 281 -19.04 -6.84 29.00
N PRO A 282 -18.65 -6.74 30.29
CA PRO A 282 -17.33 -7.18 30.71
C PRO A 282 -17.25 -8.72 30.82
N GLY A 283 -16.10 -9.28 30.50
CA GLY A 283 -15.76 -10.70 30.66
C GLY A 283 -14.80 -11.22 29.59
N GLU A 284 -14.67 -12.55 29.50
CA GLU A 284 -13.85 -13.20 28.48
C GLU A 284 -14.67 -13.39 27.20
N TYR A 285 -14.10 -12.96 26.07
CA TYR A 285 -14.67 -13.19 24.74
C TYR A 285 -13.73 -14.01 23.87
N THR A 286 -14.30 -14.80 22.97
CA THR A 286 -13.58 -15.46 21.87
C THR A 286 -14.24 -15.16 20.54
N LEU A 287 -13.44 -14.88 19.52
CA LEU A 287 -13.88 -14.70 18.13
C LEU A 287 -13.07 -15.64 17.24
N ASP A 288 -13.76 -16.57 16.57
CA ASP A 288 -13.17 -17.50 15.62
C ASP A 288 -13.24 -16.93 14.20
N TRP A 289 -12.12 -16.98 13.48
CA TRP A 289 -11.99 -16.52 12.09
C TRP A 289 -11.67 -17.69 11.17
N HIS A 290 -12.17 -17.65 9.94
CA HIS A 290 -11.74 -18.47 8.81
C HIS A 290 -11.16 -17.59 7.72
N ALA A 291 -10.11 -18.05 7.03
CA ALA A 291 -9.53 -17.37 5.88
C ALA A 291 -9.80 -18.13 4.58
N ASP A 292 -10.20 -17.40 3.54
CA ASP A 292 -10.33 -17.87 2.15
C ASP A 292 -9.58 -16.92 1.21
N ILE A 293 -9.08 -17.43 0.08
CA ILE A 293 -8.62 -16.63 -1.05
C ILE A 293 -9.78 -16.49 -2.04
N LEU A 294 -10.08 -15.25 -2.41
CA LEU A 294 -11.03 -14.89 -3.45
C LEU A 294 -10.29 -14.28 -4.65
N ASP A 295 -10.74 -14.58 -5.86
CA ASP A 295 -10.27 -13.87 -7.05
C ASP A 295 -10.90 -12.47 -7.16
N ALA A 296 -10.48 -11.70 -8.16
CA ALA A 296 -11.01 -10.37 -8.45
C ALA A 296 -12.53 -10.34 -8.76
N GLN A 297 -13.15 -11.49 -9.05
CA GLN A 297 -14.59 -11.62 -9.27
C GLN A 297 -15.34 -12.05 -8.00
N GLY A 298 -14.63 -12.25 -6.89
CA GLY A 298 -15.17 -12.71 -5.61
C GLY A 298 -15.38 -14.23 -5.55
N ALA A 299 -14.89 -14.99 -6.53
CA ALA A 299 -15.00 -16.44 -6.50
C ALA A 299 -13.92 -17.03 -5.59
N ARG A 300 -14.28 -18.00 -4.75
CA ARG A 300 -13.32 -18.66 -3.86
C ARG A 300 -12.35 -19.53 -4.67
N VAL A 301 -11.07 -19.21 -4.55
CA VAL A 301 -9.95 -19.91 -5.19
C VAL A 301 -9.36 -20.97 -4.27
N ALA A 302 -9.22 -20.66 -2.97
CA ALA A 302 -8.67 -21.58 -1.98
C ALA A 302 -9.26 -21.31 -0.59
N SER A 303 -9.35 -22.36 0.24
CA SER A 303 -9.63 -22.25 1.67
C SER A 303 -8.33 -22.42 2.44
N LEU A 304 -8.09 -21.54 3.41
CA LEU A 304 -6.79 -21.40 4.05
C LEU A 304 -6.75 -22.05 5.43
N GLY A 305 -7.49 -21.52 6.40
CA GLY A 305 -7.42 -22.02 7.77
C GLY A 305 -8.27 -21.25 8.77
N ASN A 306 -8.23 -21.69 10.02
CA ASN A 306 -9.01 -21.10 11.12
C ASN A 306 -8.10 -20.56 12.22
N THR A 307 -8.58 -19.58 12.97
CA THR A 307 -7.95 -19.12 14.21
C THR A 307 -8.96 -18.65 15.24
N ARG A 308 -8.52 -18.46 16.47
CA ARG A 308 -9.31 -17.91 17.57
C ARG A 308 -8.58 -16.72 18.21
N MET A 309 -9.23 -15.57 18.21
CA MET A 309 -8.86 -14.43 19.04
C MET A 309 -9.48 -14.56 20.44
N ARG A 310 -8.79 -14.03 21.46
CA ARG A 310 -9.30 -13.94 22.84
C ARG A 310 -9.19 -12.53 23.35
N PHE A 311 -10.24 -12.07 24.02
CA PHE A 311 -10.30 -10.76 24.63
C PHE A 311 -10.62 -10.88 26.12
N ALA A 312 -9.97 -10.06 26.94
CA ALA A 312 -10.30 -9.83 28.33
C ALA A 312 -10.89 -8.42 28.46
N VAL A 313 -12.21 -8.34 28.56
CA VAL A 313 -12.96 -7.07 28.51
C VAL A 313 -13.36 -6.62 29.90
N GLY A 314 -12.82 -5.49 30.37
CA GLY A 314 -13.12 -4.93 31.69
C GLY A 314 -12.81 -5.87 32.87
N VAL A 315 -11.98 -6.89 32.64
CA VAL A 315 -11.56 -7.91 33.61
C VAL A 315 -10.04 -8.07 33.59
N ASN A 316 -9.47 -8.71 34.62
CA ASN A 316 -8.02 -8.90 34.74
C ASN A 316 -7.49 -9.80 33.61
N ALA A 317 -6.81 -9.20 32.63
CA ALA A 317 -6.29 -9.88 31.45
C ALA A 317 -5.19 -10.90 31.79
N GLN A 318 -4.35 -10.63 32.79
CA GLN A 318 -3.27 -11.52 33.23
C GLN A 318 -3.84 -12.80 33.86
N LYS A 319 -4.96 -12.71 34.58
CA LYS A 319 -5.69 -13.87 35.11
C LYS A 319 -6.29 -14.70 33.97
N VAL A 320 -6.89 -14.06 32.97
CA VAL A 320 -7.41 -14.75 31.78
C VAL A 320 -6.27 -15.47 31.04
N ALA A 321 -5.15 -14.77 30.81
CA ALA A 321 -3.97 -15.33 30.15
C ALA A 321 -3.43 -16.55 30.92
N LYS A 322 -3.26 -16.45 32.23
CA LYS A 322 -2.83 -17.57 33.09
C LYS A 322 -3.78 -18.76 33.00
N ASN A 323 -5.10 -18.53 33.09
CA ASN A 323 -6.11 -19.59 33.01
C ASN A 323 -6.13 -20.30 31.64
N ARG A 324 -5.80 -19.57 30.57
CA ARG A 324 -5.75 -20.09 29.20
C ARG A 324 -4.36 -20.51 28.75
N LYS A 325 -3.36 -20.44 29.63
CA LYS A 325 -1.93 -20.69 29.33
C LYS A 325 -1.40 -19.83 28.18
N ALA A 326 -1.97 -18.64 27.98
CA ALA A 326 -1.45 -17.64 27.06
C ALA A 326 -0.20 -17.00 27.66
N ARG A 327 0.78 -16.69 26.82
CA ARG A 327 2.09 -16.17 27.22
C ARG A 327 2.14 -14.64 27.19
N VAL A 328 1.26 -14.02 26.43
CA VAL A 328 1.30 -12.58 26.12
C VAL A 328 -0.07 -11.97 26.35
N VAL A 329 -0.08 -10.81 27.01
CA VAL A 329 -1.23 -9.90 27.08
C VAL A 329 -0.90 -8.69 26.22
N LEU A 330 -1.71 -8.42 25.20
CA LEU A 330 -1.59 -7.23 24.37
C LEU A 330 -2.48 -6.13 24.94
N ASN A 331 -1.89 -5.04 25.40
CA ASN A 331 -2.63 -3.98 26.09
C ASN A 331 -2.27 -2.54 25.70
N LYS A 332 -1.25 -2.36 24.84
CA LYS A 332 -0.80 -1.05 24.35
C LYS A 332 -0.11 -1.19 23.01
N GLY A 333 0.07 -0.07 22.30
CA GLY A 333 0.74 -0.03 21.01
C GLY A 333 -0.16 -0.48 19.85
N HIS A 334 0.44 -1.03 18.81
CA HIS A 334 -0.23 -1.43 17.58
C HIS A 334 -0.06 -2.94 17.35
N ALA A 335 -1.15 -3.65 17.04
CA ALA A 335 -1.12 -5.05 16.69
C ALA A 335 -2.18 -5.44 15.67
N ASP A 336 -1.85 -6.41 14.82
CA ASP A 336 -2.78 -7.00 13.86
C ASP A 336 -2.88 -8.50 14.05
N LEU A 337 -4.08 -9.07 13.93
CA LEU A 337 -4.20 -10.48 13.58
C LEU A 337 -3.97 -10.62 12.08
N ALA A 338 -2.81 -11.14 11.70
CA ALA A 338 -2.41 -11.37 10.32
C ALA A 338 -2.65 -12.82 9.88
N TYR A 339 -3.09 -13.02 8.64
CA TYR A 339 -2.85 -14.28 7.94
C TYR A 339 -1.56 -14.15 7.12
N ASP A 340 -0.53 -14.92 7.46
CA ASP A 340 0.72 -14.96 6.69
C ASP A 340 0.64 -16.06 5.64
N LEU A 341 0.66 -15.62 4.38
CA LEU A 341 0.59 -16.47 3.20
C LEU A 341 1.77 -17.44 3.13
N ALA A 342 2.94 -17.04 3.61
CA ALA A 342 4.15 -17.84 3.46
C ALA A 342 4.33 -18.91 4.53
N SER A 343 3.97 -18.63 5.79
CA SER A 343 3.91 -19.66 6.84
C SER A 343 2.60 -20.46 6.84
N HIS A 344 1.64 -20.08 5.99
CA HIS A 344 0.32 -20.72 5.89
C HIS A 344 -0.43 -20.74 7.23
N GLY A 345 -0.45 -19.60 7.93
CA GLY A 345 -1.05 -19.55 9.26
C GLY A 345 -1.32 -18.15 9.79
N PHE A 346 -2.18 -18.10 10.80
CA PHE A 346 -2.48 -16.87 11.53
C PHE A 346 -1.41 -16.56 12.58
N MET A 347 -1.10 -15.28 12.73
CA MET A 347 -0.20 -14.75 13.76
C MET A 347 -0.66 -13.36 14.21
N TYR A 348 -0.32 -12.99 15.44
CA TYR A 348 -0.36 -11.59 15.86
C TYR A 348 0.94 -10.93 15.45
N ARG A 349 0.85 -9.90 14.62
CA ARG A 349 1.91 -8.94 14.35
C ARG A 349 1.80 -7.82 15.36
N VAL A 350 2.90 -7.46 16.03
CA VAL A 350 2.91 -6.41 17.06
C VAL A 350 4.07 -5.46 16.80
N ASP A 351 3.74 -4.18 16.65
CA ASP A 351 4.72 -3.12 16.54
C ASP A 351 5.17 -2.67 17.94
N THR A 352 6.48 -2.72 18.19
CA THR A 352 7.03 -2.36 19.49
C THR A 352 7.44 -0.89 19.56
N LEU A 353 7.02 -0.22 20.65
CA LEU A 353 7.56 1.09 21.04
C LEU A 353 9.05 0.96 21.35
N GLN A 354 9.88 1.84 20.77
CA GLN A 354 11.30 1.91 21.10
C GLN A 354 11.61 2.94 22.18
N GLU A 355 12.52 2.59 23.08
CA GLU A 355 13.07 3.47 24.11
C GLU A 355 14.00 4.57 23.54
N LYS A 356 14.46 4.44 22.29
CA LYS A 356 15.38 5.42 21.65
C LYS A 356 14.85 5.87 20.28
N ARG A 357 14.68 7.18 20.11
CA ARG A 357 14.20 7.89 18.90
C ARG A 357 14.99 7.64 17.58
N SER A 358 16.03 6.81 17.58
CA SER A 358 17.00 6.71 16.47
C SER A 358 17.16 5.32 15.85
N ALA A 359 16.36 4.32 16.24
CA ALA A 359 16.37 3.00 15.62
C ALA A 359 14.99 2.65 15.03
N ALA A 360 14.99 1.88 13.94
CA ALA A 360 13.78 1.50 13.22
C ALA A 360 12.91 0.54 14.06
N PRO A 361 11.57 0.71 14.14
CA PRO A 361 10.70 -0.13 14.94
C PRO A 361 10.86 -1.63 14.63
N LYS A 362 10.76 -2.48 15.65
CA LYS A 362 10.88 -3.94 15.51
C LYS A 362 9.49 -4.57 15.58
N ARG A 363 9.12 -5.31 14.54
CA ARG A 363 7.93 -6.17 14.53
C ARG A 363 8.21 -7.46 15.30
N VAL A 364 7.27 -7.88 16.14
CA VAL A 364 7.31 -9.15 16.87
C VAL A 364 6.05 -9.96 16.55
N TYR A 365 6.22 -11.26 16.39
CA TYR A 365 5.15 -12.17 15.98
C TYR A 365 4.80 -13.17 17.09
N TYR A 366 3.51 -13.38 17.34
CA TYR A 366 3.01 -14.35 18.31
C TYR A 366 1.96 -15.28 17.70
N LYS A 367 1.90 -16.53 18.16
CA LYS A 367 0.81 -17.42 17.77
C LYS A 367 -0.51 -16.98 18.43
N PRO A 368 -1.66 -17.04 17.76
CA PRO A 368 -2.94 -16.58 18.33
C PRO A 368 -3.35 -17.27 19.63
N GLN A 369 -2.96 -18.53 19.80
CA GLN A 369 -3.20 -19.28 21.03
C GLN A 369 -2.42 -18.74 22.25
N ASP A 370 -1.31 -18.05 22.03
CA ASP A 370 -0.44 -17.54 23.08
C ASP A 370 -0.81 -16.10 23.50
N VAL A 371 -1.84 -15.52 22.90
CA VAL A 371 -2.22 -14.10 23.07
C VAL A 371 -3.61 -13.96 23.70
N VAL A 372 -3.72 -12.97 24.60
CA VAL A 372 -4.98 -12.38 25.06
C VAL A 372 -4.91 -10.88 24.81
N VAL A 373 -5.92 -10.32 24.15
CA VAL A 373 -6.06 -8.87 23.97
C VAL A 373 -6.79 -8.28 25.17
N GLU A 374 -6.21 -7.28 25.81
CA GLU A 374 -6.82 -6.54 26.91
C GLU A 374 -7.71 -5.42 26.36
N VAL A 375 -8.96 -5.36 26.81
CA VAL A 375 -9.86 -4.21 26.61
C VAL A 375 -10.10 -3.60 27.99
N PRO A 376 -9.35 -2.56 28.36
CA PRO A 376 -9.28 -2.07 29.74
C PRO A 376 -10.58 -1.36 30.17
N THR A 377 -10.79 -1.18 31.48
CA THR A 377 -12.02 -0.55 31.99
C THR A 377 -12.17 0.92 31.60
N ASN A 378 -11.07 1.63 31.35
CA ASN A 378 -11.10 3.00 30.80
C ASN A 378 -11.50 3.07 29.31
N ALA A 379 -11.63 1.92 28.64
CA ALA A 379 -12.22 1.81 27.30
C ALA A 379 -13.76 1.93 27.32
N LEU A 380 -14.38 2.09 28.49
CA LEU A 380 -15.82 2.27 28.62
C LEU A 380 -16.27 3.60 27.97
N LYS A 381 -17.20 3.51 27.03
CA LYS A 381 -17.79 4.64 26.28
C LYS A 381 -19.32 4.54 26.29
N GLU A 382 -19.98 5.66 26.05
CA GLU A 382 -21.43 5.71 25.85
C GLU A 382 -21.76 5.59 24.36
N ILE A 383 -22.81 4.83 24.03
CA ILE A 383 -23.32 4.70 22.67
C ILE A 383 -23.81 6.08 22.19
N PRO A 384 -23.29 6.59 21.06
CA PRO A 384 -23.77 7.84 20.48
C PRO A 384 -25.28 7.80 20.18
N ALA A 385 -25.96 8.94 20.27
CA ALA A 385 -27.42 8.99 20.12
C ALA A 385 -27.89 8.85 18.67
N GLU A 386 -26.98 9.07 17.73
CA GLU A 386 -27.17 9.05 16.29
C GLU A 386 -27.66 7.67 15.81
N GLN A 387 -28.51 7.68 14.78
CA GLN A 387 -29.16 6.47 14.28
C GLN A 387 -28.16 5.41 13.80
N GLY A 388 -27.00 5.83 13.27
CA GLY A 388 -25.96 4.94 12.76
C GLY A 388 -25.35 4.01 13.81
N TYR A 389 -25.47 4.30 15.11
CA TYR A 389 -24.88 3.51 16.19
C TYR A 389 -25.86 2.58 16.91
N ARG A 390 -27.11 2.51 16.45
CA ARG A 390 -28.16 1.71 17.10
C ARG A 390 -27.90 0.21 17.05
N PHE A 391 -27.05 -0.26 16.13
CA PHE A 391 -26.61 -1.65 16.09
C PHE A 391 -25.78 -2.04 17.33
N LEU A 392 -25.15 -1.09 18.03
CA LEU A 392 -24.39 -1.32 19.25
C LEU A 392 -25.27 -1.52 20.49
N GLY A 393 -26.52 -1.02 20.47
CA GLY A 393 -27.42 -1.00 21.62
C GLY A 393 -28.22 0.31 21.74
N ALA A 394 -28.77 0.56 22.93
CA ALA A 394 -29.55 1.76 23.19
C ALA A 394 -28.64 3.00 23.32
N ALA A 395 -29.10 4.17 22.84
CA ALA A 395 -28.34 5.41 23.02
C ALA A 395 -28.04 5.69 24.49
N ARG A 396 -26.82 6.16 24.77
CA ARG A 396 -26.27 6.42 26.11
C ARG A 396 -26.05 5.17 26.97
N GLU A 397 -26.35 3.97 26.49
CA GLU A 397 -25.90 2.74 27.14
C GLU A 397 -24.36 2.67 27.07
N LYS A 398 -23.74 2.01 28.05
CA LYS A 398 -22.28 1.90 28.13
C LYS A 398 -21.78 0.61 27.48
N LEU A 399 -20.67 0.71 26.77
CA LEU A 399 -19.96 -0.43 26.18
C LEU A 399 -18.45 -0.24 26.27
N TYR A 400 -17.66 -1.30 26.11
CA TYR A 400 -16.20 -1.23 26.09
C TYR A 400 -15.73 -1.13 24.63
N GLN A 401 -15.08 -0.02 24.27
CA GLN A 401 -14.64 0.24 22.90
C GLN A 401 -13.14 0.54 22.85
N LEU A 402 -12.39 -0.25 22.08
CA LEU A 402 -10.98 0.06 21.77
C LEU A 402 -10.90 1.32 20.89
N PRO A 403 -9.86 2.14 21.04
CA PRO A 403 -9.70 3.35 20.24
C PRO A 403 -9.54 3.02 18.75
N GLN A 404 -10.14 3.86 17.92
CA GLN A 404 -9.89 3.90 16.48
C GLN A 404 -8.95 5.08 16.22
N ALA A 405 -7.72 4.81 15.78
CA ALA A 405 -6.74 5.88 15.57
C ALA A 405 -6.94 6.65 14.24
N VAL A 406 -7.69 6.09 13.29
CA VAL A 406 -8.00 6.71 11.98
C VAL A 406 -9.49 6.52 11.63
N LEU A 407 -10.21 7.61 11.39
CA LEU A 407 -11.62 7.59 10.96
C LEU A 407 -11.72 7.42 9.44
N GLY A 408 -12.56 6.48 8.97
CA GLY A 408 -12.72 6.13 7.55
C GLY A 408 -12.45 4.64 7.26
N LYS A 409 -12.79 4.19 6.04
CA LYS A 409 -12.35 2.88 5.53
C LYS A 409 -10.90 3.01 5.08
N HIS A 410 -9.98 2.43 5.85
CA HIS A 410 -8.56 2.50 5.54
C HIS A 410 -7.99 1.09 5.49
N VAL A 411 -7.65 0.68 4.26
CA VAL A 411 -6.77 -0.45 4.00
C VAL A 411 -5.51 0.17 3.42
N HIS A 412 -4.36 -0.05 4.05
CA HIS A 412 -3.09 0.41 3.51
C HIS A 412 -2.06 -0.71 3.50
N GLY A 413 -1.02 -0.50 2.69
CA GLY A 413 0.13 -1.37 2.69
C GLY A 413 1.01 -1.14 3.92
N ASP A 414 1.86 -2.11 4.19
CA ASP A 414 2.90 -2.03 5.23
C ASP A 414 4.02 -1.03 4.93
N ILE A 415 4.05 -0.53 3.71
CA ILE A 415 5.12 0.27 3.13
C ILE A 415 4.49 1.53 2.55
N ASP A 416 5.10 2.69 2.83
CA ASP A 416 4.74 3.93 2.16
C ASP A 416 4.96 3.73 0.64
N PRO A 417 3.92 3.87 -0.21
CA PRO A 417 4.04 3.63 -1.64
C PRO A 417 4.74 4.73 -2.43
N HIS A 418 4.99 5.90 -1.85
CA HIS A 418 5.44 7.10 -2.56
C HIS A 418 6.96 7.15 -2.77
N LEU A 419 7.58 6.02 -3.13
CA LEU A 419 9.03 5.85 -3.19
C LEU A 419 9.71 6.89 -4.09
N TRP A 420 9.05 7.30 -5.19
CA TRP A 420 9.60 8.28 -6.14
C TRP A 420 9.80 9.67 -5.53
N GLN A 421 9.25 9.97 -4.35
CA GLN A 421 9.53 11.22 -3.64
C GLN A 421 11.01 11.34 -3.20
N SER A 422 11.79 10.26 -3.35
CA SER A 422 13.26 10.27 -3.37
C SER A 422 13.78 10.07 -4.79
N VAL A 423 14.68 10.97 -5.25
CA VAL A 423 15.30 10.85 -6.59
C VAL A 423 16.20 9.62 -6.67
N LYS A 424 16.82 9.21 -5.57
CA LYS A 424 17.56 7.94 -5.48
C LYS A 424 16.66 6.74 -5.81
N ASN A 425 15.44 6.71 -5.28
CA ASN A 425 14.48 5.65 -5.59
C ASN A 425 13.95 5.77 -7.02
N GLY A 426 13.74 6.99 -7.52
CA GLY A 426 13.43 7.23 -8.94
C GLY A 426 14.51 6.66 -9.89
N ILE A 427 15.79 6.78 -9.54
CA ILE A 427 16.90 6.14 -10.29
C ILE A 427 16.79 4.61 -10.25
N ALA A 428 16.42 4.03 -9.10
CA ALA A 428 16.20 2.59 -8.99
C ALA A 428 15.00 2.11 -9.84
N TYR A 429 13.93 2.91 -9.94
CA TYR A 429 12.81 2.65 -10.86
C TYR A 429 13.29 2.64 -12.30
N VAL A 430 14.06 3.66 -12.72
CA VAL A 430 14.59 3.77 -14.09
C VAL A 430 15.47 2.57 -14.47
N ARG A 431 16.31 2.08 -13.56
CA ARG A 431 17.10 0.85 -13.78
C ARG A 431 16.23 -0.39 -13.94
N THR A 432 15.22 -0.54 -13.08
CA THR A 432 14.26 -1.65 -13.15
C THR A 432 13.51 -1.64 -14.47
N ILE A 433 13.03 -0.47 -14.91
CA ILE A 433 12.35 -0.27 -16.18
C ILE A 433 13.27 -0.69 -17.33
N ALA A 434 14.53 -0.23 -17.34
CA ALA A 434 15.48 -0.57 -18.40
C ALA A 434 15.71 -2.08 -18.50
N ASP A 435 15.91 -2.77 -17.38
CA ASP A 435 16.08 -4.22 -17.34
C ASP A 435 14.85 -4.95 -17.93
N ARG A 436 13.64 -4.57 -17.50
CA ARG A 436 12.41 -5.23 -17.96
C ARG A 436 12.09 -4.94 -19.42
N LEU A 437 12.35 -3.73 -19.90
CA LEU A 437 12.23 -3.43 -21.32
C LEU A 437 13.27 -4.21 -22.15
N CYS A 438 14.48 -4.44 -21.65
CA CYS A 438 15.47 -5.29 -22.32
C CYS A 438 15.03 -6.76 -22.41
N GLU A 439 14.31 -7.27 -21.41
CA GLU A 439 13.77 -8.62 -21.42
C GLU A 439 12.61 -8.77 -22.40
N VAL A 440 11.70 -7.79 -22.43
CA VAL A 440 10.48 -7.80 -23.28
C VAL A 440 10.81 -7.51 -24.75
N ASP A 441 11.74 -6.59 -25.01
CA ASP A 441 12.22 -6.26 -26.36
C ASP A 441 13.76 -6.24 -26.46
N PRO A 442 14.38 -7.43 -26.54
CA PRO A 442 15.84 -7.55 -26.60
C PRO A 442 16.49 -6.85 -27.79
N LYS A 443 15.73 -6.60 -28.88
CA LYS A 443 16.25 -5.95 -30.09
C LYS A 443 16.64 -4.50 -29.80
N ASN A 444 15.91 -3.83 -28.90
CA ASN A 444 16.15 -2.44 -28.50
C ASN A 444 16.93 -2.31 -27.18
N ALA A 445 17.41 -3.41 -26.58
CA ALA A 445 18.08 -3.41 -25.28
C ALA A 445 19.24 -2.40 -25.16
N ARG A 446 20.09 -2.26 -26.19
CA ARG A 446 21.18 -1.27 -26.19
C ARG A 446 20.65 0.16 -26.10
N LYS A 447 19.53 0.45 -26.77
CA LYS A 447 18.88 1.76 -26.76
C LYS A 447 18.29 2.07 -25.40
N TYR A 448 17.59 1.12 -24.78
CA TYR A 448 17.01 1.28 -23.45
C TYR A 448 18.08 1.58 -22.39
N ARG A 449 19.20 0.84 -22.39
CA ARG A 449 20.31 1.10 -21.47
C ARG A 449 20.92 2.49 -21.67
N ALA A 450 21.21 2.88 -22.92
CA ALA A 450 21.77 4.20 -23.21
C ALA A 450 20.82 5.35 -22.84
N ASN A 451 19.51 5.16 -23.03
CA ASN A 451 18.48 6.12 -22.62
C ASN A 451 18.37 6.21 -21.10
N ALA A 452 18.37 5.06 -20.41
CA ALA A 452 18.38 5.00 -18.96
C ALA A 452 19.59 5.72 -18.37
N ASP A 453 20.79 5.48 -18.88
CA ASP A 453 22.02 6.16 -18.41
C ASP A 453 21.92 7.69 -18.59
N ARG A 454 21.42 8.16 -19.74
CA ARG A 454 21.16 9.59 -19.97
C ARG A 454 20.16 10.16 -18.96
N TYR A 455 19.06 9.47 -18.73
CA TYR A 455 18.03 9.95 -17.83
C TYR A 455 18.49 9.90 -16.37
N ILE A 456 19.23 8.87 -15.96
CA ILE A 456 19.85 8.76 -14.63
C ILE A 456 20.80 9.94 -14.39
N ASN A 457 21.63 10.32 -15.36
CA ASN A 457 22.49 11.50 -15.22
C ASN A 457 21.66 12.78 -15.00
N LYS A 458 20.55 12.96 -15.74
CA LYS A 458 19.61 14.06 -15.51
C LYS A 458 18.99 14.01 -14.10
N LEU A 459 18.69 12.81 -13.59
CA LEU A 459 18.16 12.65 -12.23
C LEU A 459 19.21 12.93 -11.16
N LEU A 460 20.47 12.58 -11.36
CA LEU A 460 21.56 12.96 -10.45
C LEU A 460 21.68 14.48 -10.33
N ASP A 461 21.52 15.22 -11.44
CA ASP A 461 21.47 16.69 -11.41
C ASP A 461 20.26 17.21 -10.63
N VAL A 462 19.11 16.55 -10.74
CA VAL A 462 17.88 16.89 -9.98
C VAL A 462 18.07 16.62 -8.48
N ASP A 463 18.66 15.49 -8.09
CA ASP A 463 18.97 15.17 -6.68
C ASP A 463 19.91 16.21 -6.09
N ALA A 464 20.97 16.59 -6.82
CA ALA A 464 21.89 17.64 -6.41
C ALA A 464 21.19 19.01 -6.26
N TYR A 465 20.28 19.34 -7.18
CA TYR A 465 19.47 20.56 -7.12
C TYR A 465 18.55 20.57 -5.88
N MET A 466 17.85 19.46 -5.63
CA MET A 466 17.01 19.27 -4.45
C MET A 466 17.81 19.48 -3.16
N ARG A 467 18.95 18.79 -3.01
CA ARG A 467 19.83 18.92 -1.85
C ARG A 467 20.28 20.36 -1.63
N LYS A 468 20.74 21.04 -2.69
CA LYS A 468 21.20 22.43 -2.60
C LYS A 468 20.08 23.38 -2.18
N LYS A 469 18.89 23.26 -2.76
CA LYS A 469 17.74 24.13 -2.46
C LYS A 469 17.22 23.90 -1.04
N VAL A 470 17.00 22.65 -0.64
CA VAL A 470 16.51 22.32 0.71
C VAL A 470 17.55 22.69 1.77
N ALA A 471 18.85 22.48 1.52
CA ALA A 471 19.91 22.87 2.44
C ALA A 471 19.97 24.38 2.73
N SER A 472 19.46 25.21 1.81
CA SER A 472 19.39 26.66 1.99
C SER A 472 18.25 27.14 2.91
N ILE A 473 17.38 26.24 3.36
CA ILE A 473 16.33 26.49 4.36
C ILE A 473 16.94 26.26 5.76
N PRO A 474 16.76 27.15 6.75
CA PRO A 474 17.19 26.91 8.14
C PRO A 474 16.59 25.61 8.68
N LYS A 475 17.38 24.79 9.41
CA LYS A 475 16.99 23.42 9.79
C LYS A 475 15.68 23.38 10.57
N GLU A 476 15.53 24.30 11.52
CA GLU A 476 14.38 24.53 12.37
C GLU A 476 13.10 24.90 11.61
N ARG A 477 13.21 25.37 10.36
CA ARG A 477 12.06 25.73 9.50
C ARG A 477 11.74 24.66 8.45
N ARG A 478 12.46 23.54 8.42
CA ARG A 478 12.22 22.44 7.47
C ARG A 478 11.06 21.55 7.92
N ASN A 479 9.95 22.14 8.33
CA ASN A 479 8.72 21.43 8.69
C ASN A 479 7.77 21.46 7.50
N LEU A 480 7.33 20.28 7.08
CA LEU A 480 6.38 20.08 6.00
C LEU A 480 5.04 19.66 6.58
N VAL A 481 4.00 20.44 6.27
CA VAL A 481 2.61 20.09 6.54
C VAL A 481 1.88 19.99 5.20
N THR A 482 1.30 18.82 4.91
CA THR A 482 0.74 18.50 3.59
C THR A 482 -0.73 18.11 3.65
N THR A 483 -1.34 17.92 2.48
CA THR A 483 -2.66 17.30 2.31
C THR A 483 -2.69 15.86 2.78
N HIS A 484 -1.78 15.04 2.28
CA HIS A 484 -1.74 13.65 2.67
C HIS A 484 -0.32 13.13 2.95
N ASP A 485 -0.26 11.94 3.54
CA ASP A 485 0.97 11.30 4.00
C ASP A 485 1.73 10.63 2.84
N ALA A 486 2.38 11.45 2.00
CA ALA A 486 3.12 10.98 0.81
C ALA A 486 4.60 11.36 0.77
N PHE A 487 5.08 12.14 1.74
CA PHE A 487 6.38 12.82 1.60
C PHE A 487 7.48 12.26 2.51
N ALA A 488 7.29 11.10 3.14
CA ALA A 488 8.28 10.52 4.05
C ALA A 488 9.64 10.25 3.35
N TYR A 489 9.62 9.76 2.10
CA TYR A 489 10.84 9.57 1.31
C TYR A 489 11.56 10.88 0.99
N LEU A 490 10.81 11.96 0.69
CA LEU A 490 11.37 13.30 0.50
C LEU A 490 12.00 13.80 1.80
N GLY A 491 11.29 13.63 2.93
CA GLY A 491 11.77 13.99 4.25
C GLY A 491 13.09 13.32 4.60
N LYS A 492 13.15 11.99 4.44
CA LYS A 492 14.36 11.18 4.66
C LYS A 492 15.51 11.57 3.73
N ALA A 493 15.24 11.78 2.44
CA ALA A 493 16.29 12.03 1.44
C ALA A 493 16.95 13.41 1.57
N TYR A 494 16.20 14.42 1.99
CA TYR A 494 16.64 15.82 1.97
C TYR A 494 16.62 16.52 3.34
N GLY A 495 16.25 15.83 4.41
CA GLY A 495 16.25 16.37 5.77
C GLY A 495 15.12 17.36 6.02
N VAL A 496 13.91 17.01 5.57
CA VAL A 496 12.66 17.73 5.85
C VAL A 496 11.85 16.91 6.87
N ASN A 497 11.36 17.56 7.91
CA ASN A 497 10.54 16.95 8.94
C ASN A 497 9.07 16.96 8.51
N ILE A 498 8.42 15.80 8.48
CA ILE A 498 6.97 15.70 8.20
C ILE A 498 6.25 16.00 9.51
N ALA A 499 5.79 17.24 9.66
CA ALA A 499 5.23 17.75 10.91
C ALA A 499 3.73 17.42 11.05
N GLY A 500 3.05 17.14 9.95
CA GLY A 500 1.66 16.70 9.94
C GLY A 500 1.08 16.64 8.54
N PHE A 501 -0.10 16.03 8.43
CA PHE A 501 -0.89 15.98 7.21
C PHE A 501 -2.38 16.01 7.56
N VAL A 502 -3.25 16.26 6.56
CA VAL A 502 -4.70 16.39 6.76
C VAL A 502 -5.38 15.01 6.80
N THR A 503 -4.98 14.10 5.93
CA THR A 503 -5.54 12.74 5.80
C THR A 503 -4.46 11.76 5.35
N ILE A 504 -4.58 10.47 5.66
CA ILE A 504 -3.67 9.43 5.13
C ILE A 504 -3.97 9.19 3.65
N ASN A 505 -5.25 9.06 3.30
CA ASN A 505 -5.70 8.93 1.91
C ASN A 505 -6.25 10.29 1.42
N PRO A 506 -5.68 10.89 0.36
CA PRO A 506 -6.06 12.21 -0.14
C PRO A 506 -7.51 12.30 -0.66
N SER A 507 -8.11 11.16 -0.97
CA SER A 507 -9.49 11.06 -1.44
C SER A 507 -10.53 10.90 -0.33
N SER A 508 -10.08 10.70 0.92
CA SER A 508 -10.96 10.72 2.10
C SER A 508 -11.10 12.15 2.64
N GLU A 509 -12.31 12.53 3.06
CA GLU A 509 -12.49 13.81 3.75
C GLU A 509 -11.88 13.72 5.16
N PRO A 510 -11.15 14.77 5.62
CA PRO A 510 -10.61 14.81 6.98
C PRO A 510 -11.69 14.83 8.06
N SER A 511 -11.46 14.09 9.14
CA SER A 511 -12.36 14.06 10.28
C SER A 511 -12.31 15.35 11.12
N VAL A 512 -13.29 15.52 12.03
CA VAL A 512 -13.27 16.62 13.01
C VAL A 512 -12.01 16.57 13.90
N GLN A 513 -11.52 15.37 14.22
CA GLN A 513 -10.30 15.20 15.01
C GLN A 513 -9.07 15.60 14.20
N ASP A 514 -8.98 15.21 12.93
CA ASP A 514 -7.89 15.60 12.03
C ASP A 514 -7.84 17.12 11.85
N ARG A 515 -9.01 17.76 11.66
CA ARG A 515 -9.14 19.22 11.60
C ARG A 515 -8.65 19.89 12.87
N ARG A 516 -9.03 19.38 14.05
CA ARG A 516 -8.57 19.92 15.34
C ARG A 516 -7.07 19.73 15.52
N ARG A 517 -6.53 18.55 15.21
CA ARG A 517 -5.10 18.23 15.28
C ARG A 517 -4.30 19.14 14.36
N LEU A 518 -4.73 19.28 13.11
CA LEU A 518 -4.11 20.17 12.14
C LEU A 518 -4.17 21.63 12.59
N SER A 519 -5.33 22.11 13.04
CA SER A 519 -5.48 23.46 13.60
C SER A 519 -4.54 23.70 14.78
N GLN A 520 -4.32 22.68 15.62
CA GLN A 520 -3.37 22.74 16.73
C GLN A 520 -1.92 22.77 16.23
N ILE A 521 -1.55 21.93 15.27
CA ILE A 521 -0.22 21.93 14.62
C ILE A 521 0.09 23.29 14.00
N LEU A 522 -0.88 23.91 13.30
CA LEU A 522 -0.69 25.23 12.69
C LEU A 522 -0.48 26.33 13.72
N ARG A 523 -1.11 26.24 14.89
CA ARG A 523 -0.90 27.19 16.01
C ARG A 523 0.43 26.96 16.72
N ASP A 524 0.76 25.72 17.05
CA ASP A 524 1.89 25.41 17.95
C ASP A 524 3.25 25.48 17.25
N LEU A 525 3.32 25.12 15.97
CA LEU A 525 4.60 25.05 15.24
C LEU A 525 4.99 26.36 14.57
N GLU A 526 4.11 27.38 14.58
CA GLU A 526 4.33 28.70 13.94
C GLU A 526 4.91 28.57 12.52
N ILE A 527 4.42 27.60 11.75
CA ILE A 527 5.00 27.28 10.44
C ILE A 527 4.73 28.40 9.42
N PRO A 528 5.71 28.75 8.57
CA PRO A 528 5.53 29.84 7.60
C PRO A 528 4.60 29.48 6.44
N ALA A 529 4.44 28.18 6.16
CA ALA A 529 3.60 27.70 5.07
C ALA A 529 3.08 26.27 5.29
N VAL A 530 1.92 25.99 4.72
CA VAL A 530 1.40 24.64 4.43
C VAL A 530 1.52 24.35 2.94
N PHE A 531 1.54 23.07 2.60
CA PHE A 531 1.73 22.61 1.23
C PHE A 531 0.52 21.83 0.73
N LEU A 532 0.09 22.14 -0.47
CA LEU A 532 -1.12 21.63 -1.07
C LEU A 532 -0.83 21.09 -2.47
N GLU A 533 -1.34 19.90 -2.74
CA GLU A 533 -1.20 19.28 -4.05
C GLU A 533 -2.18 19.87 -5.07
N PRO A 534 -1.70 20.27 -6.27
CA PRO A 534 -2.55 20.93 -7.26
C PRO A 534 -3.77 20.13 -7.71
N ASN A 535 -3.64 18.81 -7.86
CA ASN A 535 -4.75 17.92 -8.22
C ASN A 535 -5.80 17.79 -7.10
N LEU A 536 -5.44 18.14 -5.85
CA LEU A 536 -6.32 18.09 -4.68
C LEU A 536 -6.89 19.47 -4.33
N ILE A 537 -6.51 20.54 -5.04
CA ILE A 537 -6.93 21.93 -4.75
C ILE A 537 -8.45 22.11 -4.65
N SER A 538 -9.21 21.43 -5.50
CA SER A 538 -10.68 21.51 -5.52
C SER A 538 -11.34 20.69 -4.41
N ARG A 539 -10.63 19.73 -3.82
CA ARG A 539 -11.12 18.79 -2.80
C ARG A 539 -10.61 19.12 -1.39
N SER A 540 -9.48 19.83 -1.27
CA SER A 540 -8.87 20.23 0.00
C SER A 540 -9.24 21.66 0.41
N SER A 541 -10.56 21.92 0.58
CA SER A 541 -11.04 23.20 1.13
C SER A 541 -10.55 23.40 2.58
N VAL A 542 -10.53 22.33 3.35
CA VAL A 542 -10.19 22.33 4.78
C VAL A 542 -8.78 22.86 5.08
N LEU A 543 -7.73 22.39 4.39
CA LEU A 543 -6.37 22.89 4.64
C LEU A 543 -6.25 24.37 4.29
N LYS A 544 -6.92 24.82 3.21
CA LYS A 544 -6.91 26.23 2.82
C LYS A 544 -7.64 27.11 3.82
N GLU A 545 -8.79 26.65 4.31
CA GLU A 545 -9.59 27.35 5.33
C GLU A 545 -8.79 27.48 6.62
N LEU A 546 -8.25 26.38 7.13
CA LEU A 546 -7.44 26.37 8.35
C LEU A 546 -6.16 27.20 8.21
N ALA A 547 -5.51 27.17 7.05
CA ALA A 547 -4.34 28.02 6.79
C ALA A 547 -4.71 29.50 6.73
N ALA A 548 -5.86 29.86 6.13
CA ALA A 548 -6.35 31.23 6.09
C ALA A 548 -6.68 31.76 7.50
N GLU A 549 -7.33 30.96 8.33
CA GLU A 549 -7.62 31.27 9.74
C GLU A 549 -6.34 31.45 10.57
N ALA A 550 -5.33 30.62 10.32
CA ALA A 550 -4.04 30.69 11.00
C ALA A 550 -3.07 31.73 10.38
N HIS A 551 -3.48 32.46 9.35
CA HIS A 551 -2.62 33.37 8.57
C HIS A 551 -1.34 32.70 8.00
N VAL A 552 -1.43 31.41 7.69
CA VAL A 552 -0.34 30.60 7.12
C VAL A 552 -0.43 30.59 5.59
N LYS A 553 0.70 30.72 4.91
CA LYS A 553 0.77 30.71 3.45
C LYS A 553 0.48 29.32 2.90
N VAL A 554 -0.30 29.21 1.84
CA VAL A 554 -0.49 27.96 1.09
C VAL A 554 0.46 27.93 -0.11
N CYS A 555 1.29 26.89 -0.20
CA CYS A 555 2.25 26.68 -1.29
C CYS A 555 2.00 25.38 -2.05
N PRO A 556 2.31 25.30 -3.34
CA PRO A 556 2.12 24.07 -4.11
C PRO A 556 3.19 23.03 -3.73
N ILE A 557 2.81 21.75 -3.72
CA ILE A 557 3.75 20.62 -3.71
C ILE A 557 3.18 19.52 -4.59
N TYR A 558 4.00 18.73 -5.26
CA TYR A 558 3.54 17.68 -6.16
C TYR A 558 3.87 16.30 -5.58
N GLY A 559 2.84 15.49 -5.33
CA GLY A 559 2.91 14.11 -4.85
C GLY A 559 2.79 13.11 -5.98
N ASP A 560 1.53 12.86 -6.37
CA ASP A 560 1.15 11.68 -7.17
C ASP A 560 0.80 11.98 -8.62
N ALA A 561 0.56 13.25 -8.94
CA ALA A 561 0.03 13.65 -10.23
C ALA A 561 0.78 14.85 -10.82
N PHE A 562 0.86 14.84 -12.14
CA PHE A 562 1.28 15.99 -12.94
C PHE A 562 0.12 16.93 -13.22
N ASP A 563 0.42 18.16 -13.64
CA ASP A 563 -0.56 19.13 -14.12
C ASP A 563 -0.10 19.74 -15.46
N ALA A 564 -0.75 20.82 -15.90
CA ALA A 564 -0.39 21.46 -17.17
C ALA A 564 0.99 22.14 -17.15
N LYS A 565 1.52 22.49 -15.97
CA LYS A 565 2.78 23.23 -15.76
C LYS A 565 3.95 22.30 -15.46
N VAL A 566 3.72 21.27 -14.64
CA VAL A 566 4.70 20.28 -14.21
C VAL A 566 4.30 18.95 -14.83
N ARG A 567 5.04 18.53 -15.86
CA ARG A 567 4.66 17.41 -16.75
C ARG A 567 5.63 16.23 -16.74
N THR A 568 6.75 16.36 -16.02
CA THR A 568 7.78 15.33 -15.93
C THR A 568 8.20 15.14 -14.48
N TYR A 569 8.72 13.96 -14.16
CA TYR A 569 9.20 13.65 -12.82
C TYR A 569 10.36 14.58 -12.41
N ALA A 570 11.28 14.86 -13.34
CA ALA A 570 12.39 15.78 -13.09
C ALA A 570 11.91 17.21 -12.79
N ASP A 571 10.89 17.71 -13.49
CA ASP A 571 10.32 19.04 -13.24
C ASP A 571 9.54 19.07 -11.94
N MET A 572 8.84 17.97 -11.60
CA MET A 572 8.12 17.81 -10.34
C MET A 572 9.04 17.97 -9.14
N MET A 573 10.16 17.23 -9.13
CA MET A 573 11.13 17.32 -8.05
C MET A 573 11.75 18.72 -7.97
N ARG A 574 12.10 19.35 -9.11
CA ARG A 574 12.62 20.74 -9.10
C ARG A 574 11.59 21.74 -8.56
N ALA A 575 10.33 21.63 -8.99
CA ALA A 575 9.24 22.48 -8.53
C ALA A 575 9.01 22.34 -7.02
N ASN A 576 9.07 21.11 -6.49
CA ASN A 576 9.01 20.85 -5.05
C ASN A 576 10.19 21.52 -4.31
N ALA A 577 11.41 21.40 -4.82
CA ALA A 577 12.60 22.07 -4.25
C ALA A 577 12.40 23.59 -4.16
N ASP A 578 11.92 24.19 -5.26
CA ASP A 578 11.73 25.63 -5.37
C ASP A 578 10.58 26.13 -4.49
N SER A 579 9.49 25.37 -4.40
CA SER A 579 8.37 25.69 -3.52
C SER A 579 8.78 25.63 -2.05
N LEU A 580 9.45 24.54 -1.62
CA LEU A 580 9.98 24.40 -0.26
C LEU A 580 10.93 25.56 0.08
N ALA A 581 11.90 25.86 -0.80
CA ALA A 581 12.85 26.93 -0.57
C ALA A 581 12.21 28.32 -0.57
N LYS A 582 11.14 28.56 -1.33
CA LYS A 582 10.44 29.85 -1.38
C LYS A 582 9.50 30.06 -0.19
N CYS A 583 8.98 28.99 0.39
CA CYS A 583 7.91 29.05 1.39
C CYS A 583 8.38 28.78 2.82
N LEU A 584 9.52 28.12 3.00
CA LEU A 584 10.09 27.83 4.32
C LEU A 584 11.32 28.70 4.68
N LYS A 585 11.88 29.43 3.71
CA LYS A 585 12.81 30.53 3.98
C LYS A 585 12.06 31.77 4.43
#